data_AF-B2RJW7-F1
#
_entry.id   AF-B2RJW7-F1
#
_cell.length_a   1.000
_cell.length_b   1.000
_cell.length_c   1.000
_cell.angle_alpha   90.00
_cell.angle_beta   90.00
_cell.angle_gamma   90.00
#
_symmetry.space_group_name_H-M   'P 1'
#
loop_
_entity.id
_entity.type
_entity.pdbx_description
1 polymer ?
#
loop_
_entity_poly.entity_id
_entity_poly.type
_entity_poly.pdbx_seq_one_letter_code
_entity_poly.pdbx_strand_id
1 'polypeptide(L)'
;MEIRELCCMLHKVFYLVRCTGIGFDFFRKFVLILFLAYTFKTIDSMASERKLKKQITGAISEVFTDAFLLKLFVKEEKNAEVETILNRILQLQDTTIAKIRCNDGKHNPALVKKYYRRLVDDFKEELSEIVKSISACASDN
;
A
#
# COMPACT_ATOMS: atom_id res chain seq x y z
N MET A 1 -14.31 -13.35 2.05
CA MET A 1 -14.94 -12.09 1.60
C MET A 1 -14.58 -11.92 0.14
N GLU A 2 -15.55 -12.14 -0.75
CA GLU A 2 -15.31 -12.12 -2.20
C GLU A 2 -15.02 -10.70 -2.69
N ILE A 3 -14.08 -10.57 -3.62
CA ILE A 3 -13.64 -9.29 -4.23
C ILE A 3 -14.82 -8.52 -4.85
N ARG A 4 -15.90 -9.21 -5.27
CA ARG A 4 -17.14 -8.59 -5.77
C ARG A 4 -17.88 -7.74 -4.73
N GLU A 5 -17.90 -8.16 -3.48
CA GLU A 5 -18.58 -7.42 -2.41
C GLU A 5 -17.84 -6.12 -2.07
N LEU A 6 -16.50 -6.12 -2.18
CA LEU A 6 -15.69 -4.92 -2.00
C LEU A 6 -15.94 -3.89 -3.11
N CYS A 7 -16.04 -4.31 -4.37
CA CYS A 7 -16.36 -3.40 -5.49
C CYS A 7 -17.78 -2.81 -5.36
N CYS A 8 -18.75 -3.60 -4.90
CA CYS A 8 -20.12 -3.12 -4.66
C CYS A 8 -20.18 -2.12 -3.50
N MET A 9 -19.40 -2.34 -2.44
CA MET A 9 -19.25 -1.40 -1.33
C MET A 9 -18.58 -0.10 -1.80
N LEU A 10 -17.46 -0.18 -2.52
CA LEU A 10 -16.74 0.99 -3.05
C LEU A 10 -17.61 1.83 -3.98
N HIS A 11 -18.38 1.21 -4.88
CA HIS A 11 -19.26 1.94 -5.79
C HIS A 11 -20.43 2.62 -5.05
N LYS A 12 -21.05 1.94 -4.08
CA LYS A 12 -22.15 2.52 -3.27
C LYS A 12 -21.67 3.68 -2.42
N VAL A 13 -20.48 3.60 -1.83
CA VAL A 13 -19.99 4.71 -1.02
C VAL A 13 -19.49 5.87 -1.88
N PHE A 14 -18.92 5.61 -3.05
CA PHE A 14 -18.61 6.67 -4.04
C PHE A 14 -19.88 7.43 -4.47
N TYR A 15 -21.00 6.71 -4.66
CA TYR A 15 -22.30 7.32 -4.97
C TYR A 15 -22.87 8.13 -3.79
N LEU A 16 -22.73 7.66 -2.55
CA LEU A 16 -23.22 8.35 -1.34
C LEU A 16 -22.44 9.62 -1.00
N VAL A 17 -21.12 9.63 -1.23
CA VAL A 17 -20.26 10.82 -1.03
C VAL A 17 -20.63 11.94 -2.00
N ARG A 18 -21.05 11.61 -3.23
CA ARG A 18 -21.50 12.60 -4.20
C ARG A 18 -22.83 13.26 -3.82
N CYS A 19 -23.67 12.59 -3.03
CA CYS A 19 -25.01 13.07 -2.66
C CYS A 19 -25.08 13.91 -1.37
N THR A 20 -24.04 13.93 -0.53
CA THR A 20 -24.15 14.49 0.84
C THR A 20 -23.32 15.73 1.12
N GLY A 21 -22.50 16.22 0.18
CA GLY A 21 -21.67 17.43 0.39
C GLY A 21 -20.64 17.28 1.53
N ILE A 22 -20.46 16.06 2.06
CA ILE A 22 -19.42 15.72 3.01
C ILE A 22 -18.11 15.67 2.21
N GLY A 23 -17.14 16.51 2.58
CA GLY A 23 -15.87 16.62 1.88
C GLY A 23 -15.24 15.25 1.61
N PHE A 24 -14.80 15.04 0.37
CA PHE A 24 -14.11 13.84 -0.11
C PHE A 24 -12.97 13.38 0.84
N ASP A 25 -12.38 14.32 1.57
CA ASP A 25 -11.38 14.10 2.61
C ASP A 25 -11.84 13.23 3.80
N PHE A 26 -13.11 13.27 4.18
CA PHE A 26 -13.63 12.47 5.29
C PHE A 26 -13.75 10.99 4.90
N PHE A 27 -14.25 10.73 3.68
CA PHE A 27 -14.33 9.37 3.15
C PHE A 27 -12.94 8.78 2.93
N ARG A 28 -12.00 9.60 2.44
CA ARG A 28 -10.59 9.22 2.28
C ARG A 28 -9.94 8.80 3.60
N LYS A 29 -10.05 9.61 4.67
CA LYS A 29 -9.48 9.26 5.99
C LYS A 29 -10.09 7.97 6.56
N PHE A 30 -11.41 7.79 6.45
CA PHE A 30 -12.10 6.64 7.03
C PHE A 30 -11.80 5.32 6.30
N VAL A 31 -11.75 5.35 4.96
CA VAL A 31 -11.39 4.17 4.14
C VAL A 31 -9.91 3.85 4.27
N LEU A 32 -9.02 4.85 4.20
CA LEU A 32 -7.57 4.64 4.32
C LEU A 32 -7.18 3.98 5.64
N ILE A 33 -7.76 4.41 6.77
CA ILE A 33 -7.40 3.87 8.09
C ILE A 33 -7.84 2.41 8.24
N LEU A 34 -9.08 2.10 7.85
CA LEU A 34 -9.61 0.72 7.91
C LEU A 34 -8.90 -0.20 6.92
N PHE A 35 -8.53 0.32 5.76
CA PHE A 35 -7.91 -0.45 4.69
C PHE A 35 -6.41 -0.67 4.93
N LEU A 36 -5.62 0.36 5.28
CA LEU A 36 -4.21 0.20 5.67
C LEU A 36 -4.02 -0.72 6.88
N ALA A 37 -4.91 -0.64 7.87
CA ALA A 37 -4.86 -1.53 9.04
C ALA A 37 -5.12 -3.00 8.68
N TYR A 38 -6.01 -3.25 7.72
CA TYR A 38 -6.28 -4.61 7.23
C TYR A 38 -5.08 -5.18 6.46
N THR A 39 -4.40 -4.35 5.67
CA THR A 39 -3.42 -4.82 4.69
C THR A 39 -2.08 -5.09 5.37
N PHE A 40 -1.66 -4.23 6.31
CA PHE A 40 -0.50 -4.48 7.19
C PHE A 40 -0.64 -5.75 8.03
N LYS A 41 -1.87 -6.09 8.46
CA LYS A 41 -2.14 -7.25 9.31
C LYS A 41 -2.07 -8.58 8.55
N THR A 42 -2.11 -8.56 7.21
CA THR A 42 -2.08 -9.78 6.39
C THR A 42 -0.68 -10.20 5.92
N ILE A 43 0.35 -9.37 6.10
CA ILE A 43 1.72 -9.71 5.69
C ILE A 43 2.35 -10.64 6.74
N ASP A 44 2.32 -11.93 6.44
CA ASP A 44 2.83 -12.98 7.30
C ASP A 44 4.25 -13.37 6.88
N SER A 45 5.21 -13.21 7.79
CA SER A 45 6.60 -13.62 7.58
C SER A 45 6.82 -15.15 7.50
N MET A 46 5.76 -15.94 7.75
CA MET A 46 5.75 -17.40 7.61
C MET A 46 5.23 -17.88 6.24
N ALA A 47 4.91 -16.96 5.33
CA ALA A 47 4.39 -17.28 4.01
C ALA A 47 5.46 -17.90 3.10
N SER A 48 5.06 -18.80 2.20
CA SER A 48 5.92 -19.27 1.11
C SER A 48 6.32 -18.09 0.21
N GLU A 49 7.43 -18.21 -0.53
CA GLU A 49 7.93 -17.15 -1.42
C GLU A 49 6.82 -16.58 -2.34
N ARG A 50 6.01 -17.46 -2.93
CA ARG A 50 4.87 -17.10 -3.77
C ARG A 50 3.81 -16.29 -3.02
N LYS A 51 3.48 -16.70 -1.79
CA LYS A 51 2.47 -16.04 -0.97
C LYS A 51 2.99 -14.68 -0.46
N LEU A 52 4.27 -14.61 -0.09
CA LEU A 52 4.92 -13.37 0.34
C LEU A 52 4.93 -12.32 -0.78
N LYS A 53 5.32 -12.70 -2.01
CA LYS A 53 5.26 -11.81 -3.18
C LYS A 53 3.84 -11.28 -3.42
N LYS A 54 2.82 -12.15 -3.34
CA LYS A 54 1.42 -11.75 -3.52
C LYS A 54 0.95 -10.76 -2.46
N GLN A 55 1.33 -10.98 -1.19
CA GLN A 55 1.00 -10.08 -0.09
C GLN A 55 1.64 -8.71 -0.27
N ILE A 56 2.93 -8.65 -0.64
CA ILE A 56 3.65 -7.40 -0.86
C ILE A 56 3.11 -6.65 -2.07
N THR A 57 2.93 -7.32 -3.20
CA THR A 57 2.30 -6.71 -4.39
C THR A 57 0.90 -6.19 -4.08
N GLY A 58 0.12 -6.90 -3.26
CA GLY A 58 -1.19 -6.43 -2.78
C GLY A 58 -1.08 -5.12 -2.02
N ALA A 59 -0.29 -5.10 -0.94
CA ALA A 59 -0.10 -3.90 -0.11
C ALA A 59 0.41 -2.70 -0.91
N ILE A 60 1.35 -2.92 -1.84
CA ILE A 60 1.87 -1.86 -2.71
C ILE A 60 0.81 -1.34 -3.67
N SER A 61 0.03 -2.24 -4.29
CA SER A 61 -1.01 -1.84 -5.26
C SER A 61 -2.06 -0.92 -4.63
N GLU A 62 -2.36 -1.13 -3.35
CA GLU A 62 -3.30 -0.32 -2.58
C GLU A 62 -2.72 1.07 -2.33
N VAL A 63 -1.51 1.15 -1.76
CA VAL A 63 -0.83 2.44 -1.50
C VAL A 63 -0.54 3.20 -2.80
N PHE A 64 -0.23 2.49 -3.89
CA PHE A 64 -0.06 3.07 -5.22
C PHE A 64 -1.35 3.70 -5.72
N THR A 65 -2.48 2.99 -5.58
CA THR A 65 -3.79 3.52 -5.97
C THR A 65 -4.14 4.77 -5.16
N ASP A 66 -3.84 4.78 -3.86
CA ASP A 66 -4.08 5.94 -3.00
C ASP A 66 -3.24 7.15 -3.41
N ALA A 67 -1.94 6.95 -3.69
CA ALA A 67 -1.06 8.00 -4.19
C ALA A 67 -1.48 8.49 -5.59
N PHE A 68 -1.97 7.57 -6.45
CA PHE A 68 -2.43 7.92 -7.79
C PHE A 68 -3.72 8.73 -7.73
N LEU A 69 -4.67 8.35 -6.87
CA LEU A 69 -5.86 9.14 -6.60
C LEU A 69 -5.49 10.52 -6.08
N LEU A 70 -4.50 10.63 -5.18
CA LEU A 70 -4.02 11.93 -4.69
C LEU A 70 -3.57 12.83 -5.85
N LYS A 71 -2.86 12.30 -6.86
CA LYS A 71 -2.45 13.07 -8.05
C LYS A 71 -3.65 13.69 -8.80
N LEU A 72 -4.81 13.04 -8.79
CA LEU A 72 -6.01 13.52 -9.50
C LEU A 72 -6.72 14.67 -8.77
N PHE A 73 -6.52 14.82 -7.45
CA PHE A 73 -7.24 15.80 -6.62
C PHE A 73 -6.35 16.92 -6.06
N VAL A 74 -5.04 16.83 -6.27
CA VAL A 74 -4.05 17.81 -5.82
C VAL A 74 -3.85 18.90 -6.89
N LYS A 75 -3.49 20.11 -6.45
CA LYS A 75 -3.14 21.23 -7.34
C LYS A 75 -1.94 20.87 -8.22
N GLU A 76 -1.90 21.40 -9.44
CA GLU A 76 -0.84 21.07 -10.42
C GLU A 76 0.59 21.26 -9.90
N GLU A 77 0.82 22.25 -9.04
CA GLU A 77 2.13 22.54 -8.44
C GLU A 77 2.71 21.36 -7.64
N LYS A 78 1.85 20.55 -7.01
CA LYS A 78 2.27 19.39 -6.20
C LYS A 78 2.30 18.08 -6.99
N ASN A 79 1.94 18.08 -8.28
CA ASN A 79 1.96 16.87 -9.10
C ASN A 79 3.34 16.22 -9.19
N ALA A 80 4.41 17.02 -9.23
CA ALA A 80 5.78 16.52 -9.26
C ALA A 80 6.17 15.80 -7.96
N GLU A 81 5.68 16.28 -6.82
CA GLU A 81 5.90 15.65 -5.51
C GLU A 81 5.19 14.29 -5.44
N VAL A 82 3.92 14.24 -5.85
CA VAL A 82 3.15 12.99 -5.88
C VAL A 82 3.73 11.99 -6.87
N GLU A 83 4.25 12.45 -8.02
CA GLU A 83 4.92 11.58 -8.99
C GLU A 83 6.22 10.99 -8.45
N THR A 84 6.96 11.74 -7.65
CA THR A 84 8.14 11.25 -6.93
C THR A 84 7.74 10.15 -5.94
N ILE A 85 6.63 10.33 -5.21
CA ILE A 85 6.09 9.32 -4.29
C ILE A 85 5.68 8.05 -5.05
N LEU A 86 4.99 8.19 -6.18
CA LEU A 86 4.58 7.05 -7.04
C LEU A 86 5.79 6.25 -7.53
N ASN A 87 6.84 6.93 -7.99
CA ASN A 87 8.08 6.27 -8.42
C ASN A 87 8.77 5.55 -7.25
N ARG A 88 8.79 6.15 -6.04
CA ARG A 88 9.33 5.51 -4.83
C ARG A 88 8.57 4.23 -4.47
N ILE A 89 7.24 4.22 -4.60
CA ILE A 89 6.41 3.03 -4.37
C ILE A 89 6.78 1.90 -5.34
N LEU A 90 6.95 2.20 -6.63
CA LEU A 90 7.35 1.20 -7.63
C LEU A 90 8.76 0.67 -7.38
N GLN A 91 9.70 1.54 -7.01
CA GLN A 91 11.06 1.12 -6.65
C GLN A 91 11.07 0.21 -5.40
N LEU A 92 10.25 0.52 -4.39
CA LEU A 92 10.09 -0.35 -3.23
C LEU A 92 9.58 -1.74 -3.63
N GLN A 93 8.66 -1.82 -4.59
CA GLN A 93 8.16 -3.08 -5.13
C GLN A 93 9.27 -3.92 -5.76
N ASP A 94 9.97 -3.33 -6.72
CA ASP A 94 10.96 -4.05 -7.52
C ASP A 94 12.12 -4.53 -6.64
N THR A 95 12.61 -3.67 -5.75
CA THR A 95 13.69 -4.00 -4.81
C THR A 95 13.26 -5.10 -3.84
N THR A 96 12.05 -5.05 -3.30
CA THR A 96 11.55 -6.07 -2.37
C THR A 96 11.33 -7.41 -3.07
N ILE A 97 10.75 -7.41 -4.28
CA ILE A 97 10.58 -8.63 -5.08
C ILE A 97 11.93 -9.24 -5.47
N ALA A 98 12.93 -8.41 -5.84
CA ALA A 98 14.28 -8.86 -6.14
C ALA A 98 14.95 -9.49 -4.92
N LYS A 99 14.87 -8.86 -3.74
CA LYS A 99 15.40 -9.40 -2.48
C LYS A 99 14.76 -10.76 -2.14
N ILE A 100 13.45 -10.92 -2.33
CA ILE A 100 12.77 -12.22 -2.11
C ILE A 100 13.31 -13.32 -3.05
N ARG A 101 13.61 -12.99 -4.30
CA ARG A 101 14.16 -13.93 -5.30
C ARG A 101 15.61 -14.34 -4.99
N CYS A 102 16.38 -13.47 -4.33
CA CYS A 102 17.81 -13.63 -4.05
C CYS A 102 18.10 -14.40 -2.74
N ASN A 103 17.17 -15.22 -2.27
CA ASN A 103 17.35 -16.00 -1.06
C ASN A 103 18.31 -17.19 -1.29
N ASP A 104 19.55 -17.05 -0.83
CA ASP A 104 20.62 -18.07 -0.88
C ASP A 104 20.42 -19.24 0.11
N GLY A 105 19.40 -19.17 0.98
CA GLY A 105 19.18 -20.09 2.10
C GLY A 105 18.37 -21.35 1.79
N LYS A 106 18.28 -21.81 0.54
CA LYS A 106 17.42 -22.95 0.13
C LYS A 106 17.60 -24.22 0.99
N HIS A 107 18.77 -24.40 1.60
CA HIS A 107 19.11 -25.58 2.39
C HIS A 107 18.82 -25.46 3.90
N ASN A 108 18.47 -24.28 4.43
CA ASN A 108 18.17 -24.10 5.85
C ASN A 108 16.89 -23.29 6.10
N PRO A 109 15.76 -23.95 6.44
CA PRO A 109 14.46 -23.27 6.58
C PRO A 109 14.42 -22.25 7.73
N ALA A 110 15.23 -22.42 8.78
CA ALA A 110 15.28 -21.48 9.89
C ALA A 110 15.91 -20.15 9.48
N LEU A 111 16.94 -20.19 8.62
CA LEU A 111 17.59 -19.00 8.07
C LEU A 111 16.66 -18.27 7.10
N VAL A 112 15.95 -19.00 6.23
CA VAL A 112 14.96 -18.42 5.31
C VAL A 112 13.86 -17.68 6.08
N LYS A 113 13.33 -18.29 7.14
CA LYS A 113 12.29 -17.65 7.98
C LYS A 113 12.80 -16.40 8.69
N LYS A 114 14.06 -16.39 9.13
CA LYS A 114 14.68 -15.20 9.74
C LYS A 114 14.89 -14.10 8.70
N TYR A 115 15.30 -14.46 7.49
CA TYR A 115 15.47 -13.53 6.37
C TYR A 115 14.15 -12.87 5.96
N TYR A 116 13.09 -13.66 5.72
CA TYR A 116 11.79 -13.11 5.35
C TYR A 116 11.15 -12.24 6.42
N ARG A 117 11.39 -12.53 7.71
CA ARG A 117 10.96 -11.63 8.81
C ARG A 117 11.57 -10.25 8.67
N ARG A 118 12.90 -10.18 8.59
CA ARG A 118 13.62 -8.91 8.43
C ARG A 118 13.15 -8.16 7.19
N LEU A 119 13.05 -8.84 6.06
CA LEU A 119 12.60 -8.25 4.81
C LEU A 119 11.17 -7.67 4.90
N VAL A 120 10.27 -8.34 5.63
CA VAL A 120 8.91 -7.83 5.89
C VAL A 120 8.95 -6.63 6.81
N ASP A 121 9.78 -6.64 7.85
CA ASP A 121 9.90 -5.54 8.79
C ASP A 121 10.47 -4.29 8.10
N ASP A 122 11.53 -4.44 7.30
CA ASP A 122 12.12 -3.39 6.48
C ASP A 122 11.08 -2.81 5.49
N PHE A 123 10.35 -3.69 4.79
CA PHE A 123 9.28 -3.28 3.86
C PHE A 123 8.17 -2.48 4.57
N LYS A 124 7.78 -2.91 5.76
CA LYS A 124 6.75 -2.24 6.57
C LYS A 124 7.21 -0.85 7.02
N GLU A 125 8.47 -0.72 7.44
CA GLU A 125 9.04 0.56 7.82
C GLU A 125 9.07 1.54 6.63
N GLU A 126 9.61 1.11 5.50
CA GLU A 126 9.66 1.93 4.28
C GLU A 126 8.26 2.32 3.78
N LEU A 127 7.29 1.38 3.80
CA LEU A 127 5.92 1.66 3.40
C LEU A 127 5.23 2.66 4.34
N SER A 128 5.51 2.58 5.66
CA SER A 128 5.00 3.53 6.66
C SER A 128 5.50 4.94 6.40
N GLU A 129 6.77 5.11 6.02
CA GLU A 129 7.31 6.41 5.63
C GLU A 129 6.63 6.98 4.39
N ILE A 130 6.41 6.15 3.36
CA ILE A 130 5.71 6.57 2.14
C ILE A 130 4.29 7.03 2.48
N VAL A 131 3.57 6.29 3.32
CA VAL A 131 2.22 6.66 3.77
C VAL A 131 2.23 7.99 4.51
N LYS A 132 3.25 8.25 5.35
CA LYS A 132 3.43 9.56 5.99
C LYS A 132 3.62 10.66 4.95
N SER A 133 4.45 10.46 3.94
CA SER A 133 4.63 11.43 2.84
C SER A 133 3.30 11.71 2.11
N ILE A 134 2.54 10.67 1.76
CA ILE A 134 1.21 10.82 1.15
C ILE A 134 0.27 11.63 2.05
N SER A 135 0.28 11.37 3.35
CA SER A 135 -0.57 12.08 4.30
C SER A 135 -0.19 13.57 4.44
N ALA A 136 1.11 13.88 4.41
CA ALA A 136 1.61 15.25 4.47
C ALA A 136 1.21 16.04 3.21
N CYS A 137 1.46 15.49 2.02
CA CYS A 137 1.08 16.13 0.76
C CYS A 137 -0.42 16.47 0.70
N ALA A 138 -1.23 15.64 1.35
CA ALA A 138 -2.67 15.73 1.30
C ALA A 138 -3.32 16.51 2.45
N SER A 139 -2.53 17.05 3.39
CA SER A 139 -3.01 17.90 4.48
C SER A 139 -2.98 19.39 4.11
N ASP A 140 -2.19 19.78 3.09
CA ASP A 140 -2.01 21.18 2.69
C ASP A 140 -2.96 21.61 1.53
N ASN A 141 -4.03 20.87 1.29
CA ASN A 141 -4.95 21.13 0.18
C ASN A 141 -6.09 22.07 0.60
#